data_AF-A0A5D2HTM0-F1
#
_entry.id   AF-A0A5D2HTM0-F1
#
_cell.length_a   1.000
_cell.length_b   1.000
_cell.length_c   1.000
_cell.angle_alpha   90.00
_cell.angle_beta   90.00
_cell.angle_gamma   90.00
#
_symmetry.space_group_name_H-M   'P 1'
#
loop_
_entity.id
_entity.type
_entity.pdbx_description
1 polymer ?
#
loop_
_entity_poly.entity_id
_entity_poly.type
_entity_poly.pdbx_seq_one_letter_code
_entity_poly.pdbx_strand_id
1 'polypeptide(L)'
;MRQAILVYSMSVFLLPHNSSDDTQKMTNSFWWGSERGRRRTHWASWERLYVLKKYGDMGFRKLYCFNLAQLGNQGWRFLTSPKSVSWKIFKARYFSKSYFLDSSEGSTPYFIWKSIRKAKAVLLKCTRWRIGR
;
A
#
# COMPACT_ATOMS: atom_id res chain seq x y z
N MET A 1 -8.78 17.99 -0.65
CA MET A 1 -7.47 18.09 0.05
C MET A 1 -7.22 17.01 1.11
N ARG A 2 -8.24 16.43 1.78
CA ARG A 2 -8.02 15.37 2.81
C ARG A 2 -7.51 14.00 2.29
N GLN A 3 -7.84 13.62 1.07
CA GLN A 3 -7.48 12.30 0.51
C GLN A 3 -6.00 12.18 0.14
N ALA A 4 -5.34 13.28 -0.27
CA ALA A 4 -3.95 13.26 -0.70
C ALA A 4 -2.96 12.97 0.45
N ILE A 5 -3.27 13.45 1.66
CA ILE A 5 -2.43 13.25 2.86
C ILE A 5 -2.41 11.76 3.23
N LEU A 6 -3.57 11.10 3.22
CA LEU A 6 -3.69 9.67 3.49
C LEU A 6 -2.95 8.84 2.43
N VAL A 7 -3.02 9.22 1.16
CA VAL A 7 -2.32 8.53 0.08
C VAL A 7 -0.80 8.65 0.22
N TYR A 8 -0.27 9.83 0.59
CA TYR A 8 1.16 9.99 0.83
C TYR A 8 1.63 9.14 2.02
N SER A 9 0.93 9.20 3.16
CA SER A 9 1.24 8.36 4.31
C SER A 9 1.18 6.87 3.98
N MET A 10 0.19 6.44 3.20
CA MET A 10 0.07 5.05 2.75
C MET A 10 1.18 4.60 1.79
N SER A 11 1.80 5.54 1.06
CA SER A 11 2.91 5.21 0.15
C SER A 11 4.22 4.90 0.87
N VAL A 12 4.34 5.28 2.15
CA VAL A 12 5.57 5.15 2.95
C VAL A 12 5.39 4.18 4.13
N PHE A 13 4.16 4.05 4.65
CA PHE A 13 3.84 3.26 5.83
C PHE A 13 2.79 2.19 5.52
N LEU A 14 3.03 0.96 5.98
CA LEU A 14 2.03 -0.10 5.93
C LEU A 14 1.03 0.09 7.06
N LEU A 15 -0.24 0.23 6.73
CA LEU A 15 -1.30 0.30 7.72
C LEU A 15 -1.58 -1.10 8.29
N PRO A 16 -1.66 -1.26 9.63
CA PRO A 16 -2.16 -2.49 10.24
C PRO A 16 -3.65 -2.67 9.90
N HIS A 17 -4.06 -3.94 9.72
CA HIS A 17 -5.41 -4.31 9.25
C HIS A 17 -6.52 -3.60 10.03
N ASN A 18 -6.43 -3.59 11.37
CA ASN A 18 -7.42 -2.99 12.25
C ASN A 18 -7.60 -1.48 11.97
N SER A 19 -6.49 -0.75 11.82
CA SER A 19 -6.54 0.69 11.52
C SER A 19 -7.07 0.98 10.11
N SER A 20 -6.82 0.08 9.15
CA SER A 20 -7.39 0.22 7.81
C SER A 20 -8.89 -0.03 7.83
N ASP A 21 -9.37 -0.97 8.64
CA ASP A 21 -10.80 -1.25 8.80
C ASP A 21 -11.52 -0.08 9.48
N ASP A 22 -10.91 0.55 10.48
CA ASP A 22 -11.50 1.72 11.14
C ASP A 22 -11.55 2.95 10.23
N THR A 23 -10.50 3.17 9.43
CA THR A 23 -10.51 4.22 8.40
C THR A 23 -11.58 3.94 7.34
N GLN A 24 -11.76 2.67 6.98
CA GLN A 24 -12.83 2.23 6.08
C GLN A 24 -14.20 2.46 6.69
N LYS A 25 -14.41 2.15 7.98
CA LYS A 25 -15.67 2.40 8.70
C LYS A 25 -15.99 3.88 8.76
N MET A 26 -15.00 4.73 9.01
CA MET A 26 -15.17 6.19 9.01
C MET A 26 -15.51 6.73 7.61
N THR A 27 -14.87 6.18 6.58
CA THR A 27 -15.22 6.51 5.18
C THR A 27 -16.64 6.03 4.86
N ASN A 28 -17.02 4.84 5.34
CA ASN A 28 -18.35 4.28 5.16
C ASN A 28 -19.43 5.11 5.87
N SER A 29 -19.20 5.53 7.11
CA SER A 29 -20.09 6.43 7.84
C SER A 29 -20.14 7.83 7.22
N PHE A 30 -19.10 8.27 6.53
CA PHE A 30 -19.17 9.51 5.77
C PHE A 30 -20.10 9.40 4.54
N TRP A 31 -19.98 8.33 3.76
CA TRP A 31 -20.80 8.14 2.55
C TRP A 31 -22.23 7.68 2.84
N TRP A 32 -22.41 6.82 3.86
CA TRP A 32 -23.67 6.14 4.16
C TRP A 32 -24.12 6.33 5.62
N GLY A 33 -23.55 7.30 6.33
CA GLY A 33 -23.92 7.61 7.71
C GLY A 33 -25.32 8.19 7.84
N SER A 34 -25.88 8.04 9.04
CA SER A 34 -27.15 8.65 9.41
C SER A 34 -26.94 10.12 9.74
N GLU A 35 -27.79 10.98 9.19
CA GLU A 35 -27.95 12.34 9.66
C GLU A 35 -29.31 12.42 10.37
N ARG A 36 -29.31 12.87 11.64
CA ARG A 36 -30.53 13.06 12.46
C ARG A 36 -31.46 11.84 12.51
N GLY A 37 -30.94 10.67 12.90
CA GLY A 37 -31.78 9.50 13.22
C GLY A 37 -32.44 8.79 12.04
N ARG A 38 -32.24 9.26 10.80
CA ARG A 38 -32.67 8.55 9.58
C ARG A 38 -31.51 7.74 9.00
N ARG A 39 -31.64 6.42 9.06
CA ARG A 39 -30.69 5.48 8.45
C ARG A 39 -30.76 5.63 6.93
N ARG A 40 -29.72 6.18 6.30
CA ARG A 40 -29.61 6.22 4.82
C ARG A 40 -29.55 4.78 4.31
N THR A 41 -30.32 4.46 3.28
CA THR A 41 -30.36 3.12 2.67
C THR A 41 -28.95 2.72 2.23
N HIS A 42 -28.49 1.53 2.63
CA HIS A 42 -27.16 1.03 2.28
C HIS A 42 -27.27 0.33 0.91
N TRP A 43 -26.93 1.02 -0.18
CA TRP A 43 -27.20 0.56 -1.55
C TRP A 43 -26.33 -0.62 -2.00
N ALA A 44 -25.16 -0.84 -1.38
CA ALA A 44 -24.28 -1.96 -1.69
C ALA A 44 -23.38 -2.28 -0.49
N SER A 45 -23.11 -3.57 -0.22
CA SER A 45 -22.12 -3.97 0.79
C SER A 45 -20.72 -3.46 0.42
N TRP A 46 -19.90 -3.12 1.41
CA TRP A 46 -18.53 -2.63 1.19
C TRP A 46 -17.67 -3.67 0.43
N GLU A 47 -17.98 -4.96 0.59
CA GLU A 47 -17.39 -6.06 -0.18
C GLU A 47 -17.67 -5.98 -1.68
N ARG A 48 -18.88 -5.58 -2.07
CA ARG A 48 -19.22 -5.32 -3.47
C ARG A 48 -18.45 -4.12 -4.00
N LEU A 49 -18.41 -3.04 -3.24
CA LEU A 49 -17.70 -1.82 -3.63
C LEU A 49 -16.19 -2.00 -3.89
N TYR A 50 -15.57 -3.07 -3.37
CA TYR A 50 -14.17 -3.42 -3.67
C TYR A 50 -13.92 -4.11 -5.00
N VAL A 51 -14.98 -4.58 -5.66
CA VAL A 51 -14.87 -5.26 -6.94
C VAL A 51 -14.42 -4.24 -7.99
N LEU A 52 -13.43 -4.63 -8.80
CA LEU A 52 -12.89 -3.81 -9.87
C LEU A 52 -14.02 -3.31 -10.78
N LYS A 53 -13.95 -2.04 -11.20
CA LYS A 53 -14.90 -1.41 -12.12
C LYS A 53 -15.16 -2.21 -13.41
N LYS A 54 -14.22 -3.08 -13.79
CA LYS A 54 -14.35 -4.07 -14.87
C LYS A 54 -15.57 -5.00 -14.72
N TYR A 55 -16.03 -5.25 -13.51
CA TYR A 55 -17.21 -6.09 -13.23
C TYR A 55 -18.47 -5.27 -12.87
N GLY A 56 -18.49 -3.97 -13.21
CA GLY A 56 -19.68 -3.12 -13.01
C GLY A 56 -19.84 -2.53 -11.61
N ASP A 57 -18.85 -2.68 -10.74
CA ASP A 57 -18.86 -2.10 -9.39
C ASP A 57 -18.07 -0.77 -9.31
N MET A 58 -18.13 -0.09 -8.16
CA MET A 58 -17.64 1.28 -7.99
C MET A 58 -16.09 1.37 -7.96
N GLY A 59 -15.38 0.24 -7.82
CA GLY A 59 -13.93 0.15 -7.98
C GLY A 59 -13.12 0.70 -6.79
N PHE A 60 -13.70 0.75 -5.58
CA PHE A 60 -12.93 1.01 -4.38
C PHE A 60 -11.91 -0.12 -4.18
N ARG A 61 -10.76 0.17 -3.56
CA ARG A 61 -9.74 -0.85 -3.27
C ARG A 61 -9.70 -1.07 -1.77
N LYS A 62 -9.49 -2.32 -1.33
CA LYS A 62 -9.12 -2.59 0.08
C LYS A 62 -7.90 -1.71 0.40
N LEU A 63 -8.00 -0.84 1.41
CA LEU A 63 -6.96 0.15 1.70
C LEU A 63 -5.63 -0.53 1.97
N TYR A 64 -5.66 -1.66 2.68
CA TYR A 64 -4.49 -2.50 2.89
C TYR A 64 -3.84 -2.98 1.57
N CYS A 65 -4.63 -3.52 0.64
CA CYS A 65 -4.13 -3.97 -0.65
C CYS A 65 -3.60 -2.82 -1.52
N PHE A 66 -4.27 -1.66 -1.49
CA PHE A 66 -3.83 -0.47 -2.19
C PHE A 66 -2.51 0.08 -1.62
N ASN A 67 -2.41 0.16 -0.30
CA ASN A 67 -1.21 0.54 0.43
C ASN A 67 -0.04 -0.41 0.12
N LEU A 68 -0.28 -1.72 0.18
CA LEU A 68 0.72 -2.74 -0.15
C LEU A 68 1.18 -2.62 -1.61
N ALA A 69 0.28 -2.31 -2.54
CA ALA A 69 0.63 -2.06 -3.94
C ALA A 69 1.46 -0.77 -4.11
N GLN A 70 1.15 0.30 -3.37
CA GLN A 70 1.95 1.52 -3.39
C GLN A 70 3.35 1.31 -2.82
N LEU A 71 3.48 0.59 -1.71
CA LEU A 71 4.77 0.17 -1.16
C LEU A 71 5.54 -0.72 -2.14
N GLY A 72 4.84 -1.60 -2.85
CA GLY A 72 5.38 -2.40 -3.94
C GLY A 72 5.95 -1.52 -5.05
N ASN A 73 5.21 -0.50 -5.50
CA ASN A 73 5.71 0.47 -6.49
C ASN A 73 6.97 1.18 -6.00
N GLN A 74 7.08 1.52 -4.72
CA GLN A 74 8.31 2.10 -4.17
C GLN A 74 9.47 1.10 -4.18
N GLY A 75 9.25 -0.15 -3.78
CA GLY A 75 10.24 -1.22 -3.88
C GLY A 75 10.67 -1.50 -5.33
N TRP A 76 9.75 -1.41 -6.28
CA TRP A 76 10.03 -1.53 -7.71
C TRP A 76 10.93 -0.40 -8.21
N ARG A 77 10.70 0.85 -7.77
CA ARG A 77 11.58 1.99 -8.09
C ARG A 77 13.01 1.78 -7.58
N PHE A 78 13.19 1.04 -6.48
CA PHE A 78 14.52 0.67 -6.02
C PHE A 78 15.24 -0.30 -6.95
N LEU A 79 14.50 -1.10 -7.73
CA LEU A 79 15.05 -2.02 -8.72
C LEU A 79 15.30 -1.34 -10.07
N THR A 80 14.39 -0.47 -10.52
CA THR A 80 14.47 0.17 -11.84
C THR A 80 15.28 1.46 -11.86
N SER A 81 15.43 2.14 -10.72
CA SER A 81 16.01 3.48 -10.66
C SER A 81 17.10 3.62 -9.58
N PRO A 82 18.24 2.92 -9.73
CA PRO A 82 19.33 2.93 -8.76
C PRO A 82 20.06 4.28 -8.65
N LYS A 83 19.69 5.30 -9.43
CA LYS A 83 20.27 6.66 -9.35
C LYS A 83 19.44 7.62 -8.48
N SER A 84 18.25 7.22 -8.03
CA SER A 84 17.37 8.05 -7.20
C SER A 84 17.98 8.36 -5.83
N VAL A 85 17.73 9.56 -5.30
CA VAL A 85 18.15 9.96 -3.95
C VAL A 85 17.57 9.01 -2.89
N SER A 86 16.30 8.64 -3.04
CA SER A 86 15.65 7.67 -2.15
C SER A 86 16.39 6.33 -2.17
N TRP A 87 16.79 5.84 -3.34
CA TRP A 87 17.57 4.60 -3.43
C TRP A 87 18.92 4.73 -2.73
N LYS A 88 19.64 5.84 -2.91
CA LYS A 88 20.95 6.06 -2.27
C LYS A 88 20.85 6.05 -0.74
N ILE A 89 19.85 6.75 -0.20
CA ILE A 89 19.59 6.81 1.25
C ILE A 89 19.25 5.41 1.78
N PHE A 90 18.33 4.72 1.12
CA PHE A 90 17.90 3.39 1.57
C PHE A 90 19.00 2.34 1.43
N LYS A 91 19.78 2.37 0.35
CA LYS A 91 20.93 1.49 0.16
C LYS A 91 21.97 1.70 1.24
N ALA A 92 22.39 2.95 1.49
CA ALA A 92 23.39 3.26 2.50
C ALA A 92 22.96 2.80 3.91
N ARG A 93 21.67 2.93 4.23
CA ARG A 93 21.15 2.66 5.58
C ARG A 93 20.71 1.21 5.82
N TYR A 94 20.11 0.55 4.84
CA TYR A 94 19.38 -0.71 5.06
C TYR A 94 19.93 -1.92 4.30
N PHE A 95 20.60 -1.72 3.17
CA PHE A 95 21.14 -2.81 2.35
C PHE A 95 22.44 -2.37 1.67
N SER A 96 23.42 -1.92 2.47
CA SER A 96 24.65 -1.34 1.94
C SER A 96 25.49 -2.36 1.14
N LYS A 97 25.47 -3.62 1.58
CA LYS A 97 26.24 -4.73 1.00
C LYS A 97 25.43 -5.65 0.08
N SER A 98 24.12 -5.42 -0.09
CA SER A 98 23.24 -6.31 -0.84
C SER A 98 22.24 -5.54 -1.72
N TYR A 99 21.43 -6.27 -2.49
CA TYR A 99 20.32 -5.69 -3.23
C TYR A 99 19.03 -5.67 -2.39
N PHE A 100 18.07 -4.84 -2.78
CA PHE A 100 16.77 -4.77 -2.12
C PHE A 100 16.10 -6.16 -1.98
N LEU A 101 16.15 -6.98 -3.04
CA LEU A 101 15.58 -8.33 -3.07
C LEU A 101 16.38 -9.34 -2.24
N ASP A 102 17.64 -9.08 -1.92
CA ASP A 102 18.49 -10.01 -1.16
C ASP A 102 18.68 -9.57 0.30
N SER A 103 18.10 -8.43 0.68
CA SER A 103 18.22 -7.90 2.04
C SER A 103 17.58 -8.85 3.08
N SER A 104 18.38 -9.29 4.07
CA SER A 104 17.97 -10.13 5.20
C SER A 104 17.37 -9.28 6.34
N GLU A 105 16.47 -9.85 7.15
CA GLU A 105 15.84 -9.18 8.31
C GLU A 105 16.88 -8.88 9.39
N GLY A 106 17.67 -7.82 9.18
CA GLY A 106 18.49 -7.25 10.24
C GLY A 106 17.62 -6.61 11.32
N SER A 107 18.21 -6.35 12.48
CA SER A 107 17.59 -5.64 13.59
C SER A 107 17.45 -4.14 13.29
N THR A 108 16.71 -3.78 12.24
CA THR A 108 16.42 -2.38 11.94
C THR A 108 15.07 -1.98 12.54
N PRO A 109 15.05 -1.04 13.51
CA PRO A 109 13.83 -0.70 14.25
C PRO A 109 12.81 0.12 13.42
N TYR A 110 13.18 0.62 12.23
CA TYR A 110 12.36 1.57 11.50
C TYR A 110 11.15 0.94 10.80
N PHE A 111 9.98 1.48 11.13
CA PHE A 111 8.68 1.03 10.61
C PHE A 111 8.53 1.19 9.09
N ILE A 112 9.14 2.22 8.50
CA ILE A 112 9.16 2.46 7.04
C ILE A 112 9.83 1.30 6.30
N TRP A 113 10.99 0.87 6.79
CA TRP A 113 11.75 -0.22 6.16
C TRP A 113 10.99 -1.55 6.27
N LYS A 114 10.42 -1.84 7.44
CA LYS A 114 9.54 -3.01 7.63
C LYS A 114 8.34 -2.99 6.69
N SER A 115 7.75 -1.81 6.45
CA SER A 115 6.61 -1.62 5.55
C SER A 115 6.98 -1.93 4.09
N ILE A 116 8.06 -1.33 3.58
CA ILE A 116 8.53 -1.56 2.20
C ILE A 116 8.96 -3.03 2.02
N ARG A 117 9.59 -3.65 3.03
CA ARG A 117 9.94 -5.07 3.00
C ARG A 117 8.74 -6.00 2.94
N LYS A 118 7.63 -5.70 3.62
CA LYS A 118 6.42 -6.51 3.48
C LYS A 118 5.92 -6.53 2.03
N ALA A 119 6.12 -5.46 1.27
CA ALA A 119 5.82 -5.43 -0.15
C ALA A 119 6.82 -6.21 -1.04
N LYS A 120 8.01 -6.57 -0.53
CA LYS A 120 8.99 -7.42 -1.22
C LYS A 120 8.39 -8.77 -1.62
N ALA A 121 7.59 -9.39 -0.75
CA ALA A 121 6.95 -10.68 -1.02
C ALA A 121 5.97 -10.59 -2.21
N VAL A 122 5.26 -9.46 -2.32
CA VAL A 122 4.38 -9.18 -3.47
C VAL A 122 5.20 -8.97 -4.73
N LEU A 123 6.29 -8.19 -4.63
CA LEU A 123 7.17 -7.96 -5.77
C LEU A 123 7.78 -9.26 -6.29
N LEU A 124 8.32 -10.12 -5.44
CA LEU A 124 8.87 -11.42 -5.84
C LEU A 124 7.87 -12.31 -6.58
N LYS A 125 6.58 -12.23 -6.23
CA LYS A 125 5.51 -12.96 -6.94
C LYS A 125 5.18 -12.33 -8.30
N CYS A 126 5.32 -11.02 -8.41
CA CYS A 126 4.91 -10.24 -9.59
C CYS A 126 6.06 -9.92 -10.55
N THR A 127 7.32 -10.16 -10.17
CA THR A 127 8.49 -9.88 -10.98
C THR A 127 9.11 -11.18 -11.48
N ARG A 128 9.57 -11.17 -12.72
CA ARG A 128 10.36 -12.26 -13.31
C ARG A 128 11.68 -11.67 -13.80
N TRP A 129 12.76 -12.37 -13.55
CA TRP A 129 14.06 -12.01 -14.09
C TRP A 129 14.08 -12.44 -15.57
N ARG A 130 14.21 -11.48 -16.48
CA ARG A 130 14.36 -11.76 -17.92
C ARG A 130 15.84 -11.65 -18.26
N ILE A 131 16.45 -12.77 -18.63
CA ILE A 131 17.83 -12.84 -19.11
C ILE A 131 17.79 -12.62 -20.62
N GLY A 132 18.39 -11.53 -21.11
CA GLY A 132 18.54 -11.24 -22.54
C GLY A 132 17.36 -10.48 -23.19
N ARG A 133 17.66 -9.84 -24.34
CA ARG A 133 16.67 -9.22 -25.23
C ARG A 133 15.87 -10.32 -25.93
#